data_AF-A0A959KU41-F1
#
_entry.id   AF-A0A959KU41-F1
#
_cell.length_a   1.000
_cell.length_b   1.000
_cell.length_c   1.000
_cell.angle_alpha   90.00
_cell.angle_beta   90.00
_cell.angle_gamma   90.00
#
_symmetry.space_group_name_H-M   'P 1'
#
loop_
_entity.id
_entity.type
_entity.pdbx_description
1 polymer ?
#
loop_
_entity_poly.entity_id
_entity_poly.type
_entity_poly.pdbx_seq_one_letter_code
_entity_poly.pdbx_strand_id
1 'polypeptide(L)'
;TFLLTEITLDNLLESGELDEQDFLDRAELLCALGQTVLISNCQKYRKLIGYLADYKVQMLGLVIGVRELIDLITGKYYENMDGRLLEAFGEVFTRHVRLYAYPAFQEGSEELIRADNLPIPEGVKFLYKHLLDSKQIVDIEQFNPDILHIFSKDVLAQVKTGESGWEAKVPSKVADLIKEKCLFGYPVQRMEFEY
;
A
#
# COMPACT_ATOMS: atom_id res chain seq x y z
N THR A 1 -15.89 -12.62 5.70
CA THR A 1 -14.79 -11.64 5.76
C THR A 1 -15.18 -10.45 4.93
N PHE A 2 -14.96 -9.23 5.43
CA PHE A 2 -15.22 -7.99 4.69
C PHE A 2 -13.88 -7.39 4.27
N LEU A 3 -13.73 -7.04 2.99
CA LEU A 3 -12.49 -6.49 2.44
C LEU A 3 -12.70 -4.98 2.19
N LEU A 4 -11.75 -4.18 2.67
CA LEU A 4 -11.70 -2.75 2.48
C LEU A 4 -10.38 -2.39 1.80
N THR A 5 -10.44 -1.48 0.83
CA THR A 5 -9.24 -0.87 0.26
C THR A 5 -9.14 0.55 0.80
N GLU A 6 -8.10 0.82 1.59
CA GLU A 6 -7.87 2.14 2.15
C GLU A 6 -7.13 3.05 1.15
N ILE A 7 -7.60 4.29 1.02
CA ILE A 7 -6.82 5.40 0.46
C ILE A 7 -6.60 6.40 1.60
N THR A 8 -5.36 6.59 2.00
CA THR A 8 -4.99 7.56 3.03
C THR A 8 -4.82 8.95 2.40
N LEU A 9 -5.22 10.00 3.11
CA LEU A 9 -4.97 11.37 2.66
C LEU A 9 -3.47 11.72 2.64
N ASP A 10 -2.65 11.04 3.43
CA ASP A 10 -1.20 11.26 3.45
C ASP A 10 -0.52 10.86 2.15
N ASN A 11 -0.97 9.77 1.51
CA ASN A 11 -0.47 9.35 0.21
C ASN A 11 -0.72 10.41 -0.88
N LEU A 12 -1.66 11.32 -0.65
CA LEU A 12 -2.02 12.41 -1.57
C LEU A 12 -1.28 13.72 -1.25
N LEU A 13 -0.69 13.83 -0.05
CA LEU A 13 0.07 14.99 0.39
C LEU A 13 1.59 14.82 0.19
N GLU A 14 2.04 13.69 -0.37
CA GLU A 14 3.45 13.36 -0.58
C GLU A 14 4.18 14.40 -1.47
N SER A 15 3.45 15.11 -2.34
CA SER A 15 3.96 16.22 -3.18
C SER A 15 3.82 17.62 -2.55
N GLY A 16 3.29 17.73 -1.34
CA GLY A 16 3.09 19.01 -0.62
C GLY A 16 1.77 19.73 -0.91
N GLU A 17 1.07 19.39 -2.00
CA GLU A 17 -0.28 19.87 -2.32
C GLU A 17 -1.21 18.68 -2.57
N LEU A 18 -2.47 18.80 -2.11
CA LEU A 18 -3.50 17.80 -2.31
C LEU A 18 -3.96 17.82 -3.77
N ASP A 19 -3.69 16.74 -4.51
CA ASP A 19 -4.28 16.51 -5.84
C ASP A 19 -5.64 15.81 -5.68
N GLU A 20 -6.71 16.61 -5.60
CA GLU A 20 -8.09 16.10 -5.47
C GLU A 20 -8.51 15.22 -6.65
N GLN A 21 -7.98 15.49 -7.86
CA GLN A 21 -8.35 14.72 -9.05
C GLN A 21 -7.70 13.34 -9.04
N ASP A 22 -6.40 13.25 -8.71
CA ASP A 22 -5.70 11.95 -8.57
C ASP A 22 -6.43 11.04 -7.58
N PHE A 23 -6.96 11.63 -6.50
CA PHE A 23 -7.74 10.91 -5.51
C PHE A 23 -9.06 10.35 -6.07
N LEU A 24 -9.85 11.19 -6.73
CA LEU A 24 -11.12 10.77 -7.32
C LEU A 24 -10.90 9.70 -8.38
N ASP A 25 -9.85 9.83 -9.19
CA ASP A 25 -9.48 8.86 -10.22
C ASP A 25 -9.15 7.49 -9.60
N ARG A 26 -8.38 7.46 -8.50
CA ARG A 26 -8.09 6.21 -7.77
C ARG A 26 -9.34 5.56 -7.19
N ALA A 27 -10.19 6.36 -6.54
CA ALA A 27 -11.43 5.88 -5.96
C ALA A 27 -12.37 5.32 -7.04
N GLU A 28 -12.45 5.99 -8.19
CA GLU A 28 -13.23 5.56 -9.34
C GLU A 28 -12.72 4.23 -9.92
N LEU A 29 -11.40 4.09 -10.13
CA LEU A 29 -10.80 2.84 -10.60
C LEU A 29 -11.07 1.67 -9.63
N LEU A 30 -10.86 1.87 -8.34
CA LEU A 30 -11.07 0.83 -7.33
C LEU A 30 -12.55 0.44 -7.23
N CYS A 31 -13.47 1.42 -7.25
CA CYS A 31 -14.90 1.16 -7.30
C CYS A 31 -15.30 0.40 -8.57
N ALA A 32 -14.72 0.75 -9.73
CA ALA A 32 -14.96 0.06 -10.98
C ALA A 32 -14.46 -1.40 -10.95
N LEU A 33 -13.42 -1.69 -10.16
CA LEU A 33 -12.95 -3.06 -9.88
C LEU A 33 -13.81 -3.81 -8.85
N GLY A 34 -14.87 -3.19 -8.33
CA GLY A 34 -15.77 -3.78 -7.33
C GLY A 34 -15.21 -3.75 -5.91
N GLN A 35 -14.15 -2.97 -5.66
CA GLN A 35 -13.61 -2.79 -4.31
C GLN A 35 -14.48 -1.84 -3.50
N THR A 36 -14.61 -2.11 -2.21
CA THR A 36 -15.16 -1.14 -1.25
C THR A 36 -14.03 -0.24 -0.77
N VAL A 37 -14.09 1.04 -1.11
CA VAL A 37 -13.05 2.02 -0.80
C VAL A 37 -13.34 2.71 0.53
N LEU A 38 -12.35 2.70 1.43
CA LEU A 38 -12.33 3.49 2.65
C LEU A 38 -11.38 4.67 2.45
N ILE A 39 -11.86 5.87 2.74
CA ILE A 39 -11.05 7.09 2.72
C ILE A 39 -10.73 7.43 4.17
N SER A 40 -9.46 7.63 4.49
CA SER A 40 -9.03 7.92 5.86
C SER A 40 -7.99 9.05 5.91
N ASN A 41 -7.95 9.79 7.03
CA ASN A 41 -6.83 10.67 7.36
C ASN A 41 -5.83 10.00 8.32
N CYS A 42 -5.82 8.66 8.36
CA CYS A 42 -5.00 7.90 9.29
C CYS A 42 -3.56 7.83 8.81
N GLN A 43 -2.79 8.86 9.16
CA GLN A 43 -1.37 9.01 8.82
C GLN A 43 -0.46 7.85 9.24
N LYS A 44 -0.89 7.06 10.22
CA LYS A 44 -0.16 5.92 10.77
C LYS A 44 -1.16 4.81 11.10
N TYR A 45 -0.78 3.54 10.92
CA TYR A 45 -1.62 2.37 11.23
C TYR A 45 -2.30 2.44 12.60
N ARG A 46 -1.63 3.02 13.60
CA ARG A 46 -2.17 3.27 14.95
C ARG A 46 -3.56 3.93 14.93
N LYS A 47 -3.75 4.99 14.14
CA LYS A 47 -5.01 5.76 14.13
C LYS A 47 -6.16 4.91 13.58
N LEU A 48 -5.92 4.20 12.47
CA LEU A 48 -6.92 3.31 11.86
C LEU A 48 -7.26 2.14 12.79
N ILE A 49 -6.24 1.49 13.36
CA ILE A 49 -6.41 0.38 14.30
C ILE A 49 -7.22 0.84 15.52
N GLY A 50 -6.88 2.00 16.09
CA GLY A 50 -7.61 2.58 17.22
C GLY A 50 -9.07 2.89 16.87
N TYR A 51 -9.31 3.54 15.73
CA TYR A 51 -10.65 3.82 15.24
C TYR A 51 -11.49 2.54 15.10
N LEU A 52 -10.96 1.51 14.45
CA LEU A 52 -11.67 0.23 14.28
C LEU A 52 -11.88 -0.52 15.61
N ALA A 53 -10.96 -0.35 16.57
CA ALA A 53 -11.10 -0.91 17.91
C ALA A 53 -12.26 -0.26 18.69
N ASP A 54 -12.52 1.04 18.52
CA ASP A 54 -13.67 1.73 19.15
C ASP A 54 -15.02 1.14 18.68
N TYR A 55 -15.07 0.65 17.44
CA TYR A 55 -16.21 -0.09 16.90
C TYR A 55 -16.17 -1.60 17.19
N LYS A 56 -15.27 -2.04 18.07
CA LYS A 56 -15.15 -3.42 18.55
C LYS A 56 -14.87 -4.44 17.44
N VAL A 57 -14.16 -4.06 16.38
CA VAL A 57 -13.68 -5.00 15.36
C VAL A 57 -12.73 -6.01 16.01
N GLN A 58 -13.15 -7.27 16.08
CA GLN A 58 -12.45 -8.32 16.85
C GLN A 58 -11.26 -8.94 16.12
N MET A 59 -11.22 -8.87 14.79
CA MET A 59 -10.15 -9.44 13.96
C MET A 59 -9.89 -8.51 12.80
N LEU A 60 -8.71 -7.88 12.79
CA LEU A 60 -8.26 -6.96 11.76
C LEU A 60 -7.03 -7.53 11.05
N GLY A 61 -7.17 -7.80 9.75
CA GLY A 61 -6.04 -8.12 8.88
C GLY A 61 -5.68 -6.90 8.05
N LEU A 62 -4.42 -6.49 8.09
CA LEU A 62 -3.88 -5.44 7.22
C LEU A 62 -2.95 -6.08 6.21
N VAL A 63 -3.16 -5.82 4.93
CA VAL A 63 -2.30 -6.30 3.84
C VAL A 63 -1.41 -5.15 3.42
N ILE A 64 -0.10 -5.31 3.53
CA ILE A 64 0.90 -4.27 3.22
C ILE A 64 2.05 -4.86 2.40
N GLY A 65 2.75 -4.02 1.66
CA GLY A 65 4.00 -4.43 1.00
C GLY A 65 5.12 -4.65 2.02
N VAL A 66 6.04 -5.55 1.70
CA VAL A 66 7.18 -5.84 2.59
C VAL A 66 8.10 -4.63 2.79
N ARG A 67 8.18 -3.73 1.80
CA ARG A 67 8.92 -2.45 1.89
C ARG A 67 8.32 -1.52 2.94
N GLU A 68 7.01 -1.35 2.88
CA GLU A 68 6.24 -0.60 3.87
C GLU A 68 6.38 -1.20 5.28
N LEU A 69 6.47 -2.52 5.39
CA LEU A 69 6.76 -3.18 6.67
C LEU A 69 8.16 -2.84 7.20
N ILE A 70 9.19 -2.77 6.34
CA ILE A 70 10.54 -2.32 6.75
C ILE A 70 10.46 -0.91 7.31
N ASP A 71 9.80 0.00 6.59
CA ASP A 71 9.67 1.40 7.01
C ASP A 71 8.92 1.53 8.33
N LEU A 72 7.84 0.76 8.51
CA LEU A 72 7.10 0.70 9.76
C LEU A 72 7.97 0.24 10.94
N ILE A 73 8.70 -0.86 10.80
CA ILE A 73 9.52 -1.44 11.88
C ILE A 73 10.71 -0.51 12.19
N THR A 74 11.36 0.00 11.15
CA THR A 74 12.53 0.87 11.24
C THR A 74 12.17 2.23 11.83
N GLY A 75 11.08 2.84 11.36
CA GLY A 75 10.54 4.08 11.92
C GLY A 75 10.16 3.92 13.39
N LYS A 76 9.41 2.85 13.73
CA LYS A 76 9.06 2.58 15.14
C LYS A 76 10.28 2.37 16.03
N TYR A 77 11.34 1.74 15.53
CA TYR A 77 12.59 1.58 16.26
C TYR A 77 13.27 2.92 16.53
N TYR A 78 13.62 3.67 15.47
CA TYR A 78 14.42 4.89 15.59
C TYR A 78 13.66 6.03 16.26
N GLU A 79 12.34 6.15 16.07
CA GLU A 79 11.50 7.16 16.73
C GLU A 79 11.34 6.92 18.25
N ASN A 80 11.63 5.70 18.76
CA ASN A 80 11.35 5.30 20.15
C ASN A 80 12.56 4.66 20.86
N MET A 81 13.78 5.02 20.44
CA MET A 81 15.03 4.56 21.08
C MET A 81 15.22 5.08 22.51
N ASP A 82 14.37 5.99 22.97
CA ASP A 82 14.37 6.54 24.32
C ASP A 82 13.73 5.62 25.38
N GLY A 83 13.47 4.36 25.04
CA GLY A 83 12.96 3.33 25.95
C GLY A 83 11.47 3.02 25.79
N ARG A 84 10.78 3.66 24.84
CA ARG A 84 9.34 3.44 24.57
C ARG A 84 9.05 2.42 23.47
N LEU A 85 10.05 1.61 23.11
CA LEU A 85 9.96 0.66 22.00
C LEU A 85 8.77 -0.31 22.13
N LEU A 86 8.58 -0.93 23.29
CA LEU A 86 7.48 -1.89 23.50
C LEU A 86 6.10 -1.23 23.44
N GLU A 87 5.98 -0.01 23.95
CA GLU A 87 4.75 0.79 23.85
C GLU A 87 4.44 1.08 22.36
N ALA A 88 5.43 1.61 21.63
CA ALA A 88 5.27 1.99 20.23
C ALA A 88 4.87 0.80 19.33
N PHE A 89 5.41 -0.39 19.58
CA PHE A 89 5.02 -1.60 18.87
C PHE A 89 3.66 -2.12 19.33
N GLY A 90 3.35 -2.08 20.63
CA GLY A 90 2.07 -2.50 21.19
C GLY A 90 0.86 -1.72 20.66
N GLU A 91 1.07 -0.48 20.18
CA GLU A 91 0.04 0.33 19.50
C GLU A 91 -0.45 -0.26 18.17
N VAL A 92 0.40 -1.04 17.49
CA VAL A 92 0.09 -1.62 16.17
C VAL A 92 -0.18 -3.10 16.30
N PHE A 93 0.71 -3.81 17.00
CA PHE A 93 0.68 -5.26 17.16
C PHE A 93 -0.17 -5.65 18.37
N THR A 94 -1.45 -5.28 18.35
CA THR A 94 -2.43 -5.73 19.36
C THR A 94 -2.88 -7.17 19.07
N ARG A 95 -3.50 -7.83 20.06
CA ARG A 95 -3.96 -9.24 19.95
C ARG A 95 -4.87 -9.51 18.75
N HIS A 96 -5.62 -8.51 18.31
CA HIS A 96 -6.64 -8.62 17.27
C HIS A 96 -6.15 -8.20 15.88
N VAL A 97 -4.90 -7.74 15.78
CA VAL A 97 -4.31 -7.24 14.52
C VAL A 97 -3.31 -8.26 13.98
N ARG A 98 -3.39 -8.51 12.68
CA ARG A 98 -2.38 -9.25 11.92
C ARG A 98 -1.97 -8.47 10.69
N LEU A 99 -0.67 -8.32 10.48
CA LEU A 99 -0.10 -7.80 9.24
C LEU A 99 0.21 -8.97 8.31
N TYR A 100 -0.25 -8.86 7.07
CA TYR A 100 0.07 -9.77 5.98
C TYR A 100 1.00 -9.05 5.02
N ALA A 101 2.23 -9.53 4.92
CA ALA A 101 3.28 -8.91 4.11
C ALA A 101 3.29 -9.50 2.70
N TYR A 102 3.04 -8.66 1.70
CA TYR A 102 3.20 -9.02 0.29
C TYR A 102 4.67 -8.84 -0.13
N PRO A 103 5.31 -9.87 -0.72
CA PRO A 103 6.75 -9.84 -0.99
C PRO A 103 7.10 -8.86 -2.10
N ALA A 104 8.38 -8.50 -2.20
CA ALA A 104 8.90 -7.65 -3.26
C ALA A 104 10.32 -8.09 -3.63
N PHE A 105 10.74 -7.79 -4.86
CA PHE A 105 12.15 -7.92 -5.22
C PHE A 105 12.99 -6.85 -4.51
N GLN A 106 14.19 -7.25 -4.11
CA GLN A 106 15.22 -6.33 -3.67
C GLN A 106 15.69 -5.47 -4.84
N GLU A 107 15.90 -4.18 -4.60
CA GLU A 107 16.30 -3.25 -5.66
C GLU A 107 17.57 -3.71 -6.38
N GLY A 108 17.51 -3.76 -7.70
CA GLY A 108 18.63 -4.17 -8.54
C GLY A 108 18.94 -5.67 -8.51
N SER A 109 18.09 -6.52 -7.94
CA SER A 109 18.28 -7.97 -7.92
C SER A 109 16.95 -8.74 -8.08
N GLU A 110 17.05 -10.03 -8.38
CA GLU A 110 15.91 -10.95 -8.39
C GLU A 110 15.71 -11.62 -7.01
N GLU A 111 16.43 -11.17 -5.98
CA GLU A 111 16.27 -11.68 -4.63
C GLU A 111 14.95 -11.21 -4.03
N LEU A 112 14.21 -12.15 -3.45
CA LEU A 112 12.89 -11.88 -2.90
C LEU A 112 12.99 -11.50 -1.42
N ILE A 113 12.45 -10.33 -1.09
CA ILE A 113 12.27 -9.87 0.28
C ILE A 113 10.88 -10.30 0.77
N ARG A 114 10.86 -10.85 1.98
CA ARG A 114 9.71 -11.38 2.74
C ARG A 114 9.79 -10.88 4.18
N ALA A 115 8.73 -11.05 4.95
CA ALA A 115 8.73 -10.70 6.37
C ALA A 115 9.81 -11.49 7.14
N ASP A 116 10.00 -12.76 6.83
CA ASP A 116 10.97 -13.62 7.52
C ASP A 116 12.46 -13.28 7.28
N ASN A 117 12.78 -12.53 6.21
CA ASN A 117 14.15 -12.19 5.81
C ASN A 117 14.42 -10.68 5.76
N LEU A 118 13.56 -9.86 6.38
CA LEU A 118 13.70 -8.41 6.40
C LEU A 118 15.03 -7.93 7.01
N PRO A 119 15.70 -6.94 6.39
CA PRO A 119 16.79 -6.21 7.04
C PRO A 119 16.19 -5.28 8.11
N ILE A 120 16.17 -5.73 9.37
CA ILE A 120 15.69 -4.96 10.51
C ILE A 120 16.85 -4.54 11.44
N PRO A 121 16.70 -3.45 12.21
CA PRO A 121 17.70 -3.06 13.19
C PRO A 121 17.94 -4.16 14.24
N GLU A 122 19.21 -4.46 14.57
CA GLU A 122 19.55 -5.54 15.52
C GLU A 122 18.89 -5.35 16.90
N GLY A 123 18.65 -4.11 17.33
CA GLY A 123 17.99 -3.81 18.61
C GLY A 123 16.53 -4.27 18.72
N VAL A 124 15.84 -4.52 17.60
CA VAL A 124 14.44 -5.02 17.57
C VAL A 124 14.32 -6.48 17.15
N LYS A 125 15.43 -7.15 16.85
CA LYS A 125 15.43 -8.49 16.27
C LYS A 125 14.59 -9.52 17.03
N PHE A 126 14.73 -9.57 18.35
CA PHE A 126 13.97 -10.52 19.18
C PHE A 126 12.49 -10.16 19.30
N LEU A 127 12.17 -8.86 19.34
CA LEU A 127 10.79 -8.40 19.32
C LEU A 127 10.14 -8.75 17.99
N TYR A 128 10.81 -8.48 16.87
CA TYR A 128 10.31 -8.82 15.54
C TYR A 128 10.12 -10.33 15.37
N LYS A 129 11.10 -11.13 15.82
CA LYS A 129 10.97 -12.59 15.84
C LYS A 129 9.74 -13.04 16.62
N HIS A 130 9.46 -12.43 17.78
CA HIS A 130 8.24 -12.73 18.53
C HIS A 130 6.97 -12.44 17.73
N LEU A 131 6.92 -11.34 16.97
CA LEU A 131 5.78 -10.98 16.11
C LEU A 131 5.56 -11.99 14.97
N LEU A 132 6.63 -12.53 14.41
CA LEU A 132 6.57 -13.61 13.41
C LEU A 132 6.09 -14.93 14.04
N ASP A 133 6.70 -15.33 15.15
CA ASP A 133 6.40 -16.58 15.85
C ASP A 133 4.96 -16.59 16.38
N SER A 134 4.45 -15.44 16.84
CA SER A 134 3.08 -15.24 17.31
C SER A 134 2.04 -15.09 16.18
N LYS A 135 2.49 -15.07 14.90
CA LYS A 135 1.65 -14.86 13.72
C LYS A 135 0.92 -13.51 13.71
N GLN A 136 1.51 -12.50 14.35
CA GLN A 136 1.09 -11.10 14.20
C GLN A 136 1.62 -10.48 12.92
N ILE A 137 2.73 -10.98 12.40
CA ILE A 137 3.23 -10.72 11.05
C ILE A 137 3.28 -12.06 10.32
N VAL A 138 2.69 -12.09 9.12
CA VAL A 138 2.54 -13.31 8.32
C VAL A 138 2.89 -13.00 6.87
N ASP A 139 3.72 -13.83 6.26
CA ASP A 139 4.01 -13.72 4.82
C ASP A 139 2.81 -14.16 3.97
N ILE A 140 2.61 -13.47 2.85
CA ILE A 140 1.72 -13.95 1.79
C ILE A 140 2.53 -14.92 0.91
N GLU A 141 2.25 -16.21 1.07
CA GLU A 141 2.94 -17.27 0.32
C GLU A 141 2.41 -17.41 -1.12
N GLN A 142 1.11 -17.16 -1.33
CA GLN A 142 0.46 -17.25 -2.64
C GLN A 142 0.42 -15.86 -3.29
N PHE A 143 1.42 -15.55 -4.10
CA PHE A 143 1.54 -14.29 -4.84
C PHE A 143 1.95 -14.57 -6.29
N ASN A 144 1.78 -13.57 -7.16
CA ASN A 144 2.22 -13.65 -8.54
C ASN A 144 3.60 -12.97 -8.70
N PRO A 145 4.69 -13.70 -8.96
CA PRO A 145 6.02 -13.11 -9.15
C PRO A 145 6.10 -12.26 -10.43
N ASP A 146 5.28 -12.57 -11.44
CA ASP A 146 5.31 -11.92 -12.75
C ASP A 146 4.86 -10.46 -12.69
N ILE A 147 4.23 -10.02 -11.59
CA ILE A 147 3.76 -8.63 -11.43
C ILE A 147 4.59 -7.83 -10.42
N LEU A 148 5.57 -8.44 -9.75
CA LEU A 148 6.36 -7.75 -8.71
C LEU A 148 7.26 -6.63 -9.24
N HIS A 149 7.53 -6.64 -10.54
CA HIS A 149 8.32 -5.61 -11.22
C HIS A 149 7.49 -4.40 -11.65
N ILE A 150 6.17 -4.41 -11.43
CA ILE A 150 5.27 -3.33 -11.82
C ILE A 150 5.22 -2.29 -10.70
N PHE A 151 5.73 -1.08 -10.98
CA PHE A 151 5.69 0.05 -10.06
C PHE A 151 4.65 1.09 -10.50
N SER A 152 3.81 1.53 -9.56
CA SER A 152 2.73 2.48 -9.84
C SER A 152 3.24 3.83 -10.35
N LYS A 153 4.40 4.31 -9.86
CA LYS A 153 5.03 5.56 -10.31
C LYS A 153 5.39 5.49 -11.81
N ASP A 154 5.92 4.36 -12.27
CA ASP A 154 6.28 4.17 -13.67
C ASP A 154 5.04 4.09 -14.56
N VAL A 155 4.03 3.33 -14.14
CA VAL A 155 2.74 3.23 -14.85
C VAL A 155 2.08 4.61 -14.96
N LEU A 156 2.05 5.37 -13.86
CA LEU A 156 1.46 6.71 -13.83
C LEU A 156 2.21 7.68 -14.75
N ALA A 157 3.54 7.61 -14.81
CA ALA A 157 4.34 8.40 -15.74
C ALA A 157 4.00 8.06 -17.19
N GLN A 158 3.92 6.78 -17.53
CA GLN A 158 3.55 6.31 -18.88
C GLN A 158 2.13 6.76 -19.29
N VAL A 159 1.17 6.71 -18.36
CA VAL A 159 -0.20 7.20 -18.58
C VAL A 159 -0.19 8.69 -18.90
N LYS A 160 0.53 9.50 -18.12
CA LYS A 160 0.62 10.96 -18.30
C LYS A 160 1.31 11.37 -19.61
N THR A 161 2.32 10.62 -20.06
CA THR A 161 3.01 10.89 -21.33
C THR A 161 2.29 10.32 -22.55
N GLY A 162 1.24 9.50 -22.36
CA GLY A 162 0.58 8.79 -23.45
C GLY A 162 1.44 7.71 -24.08
N GLU A 163 2.46 7.24 -23.37
CA GLU A 163 3.28 6.11 -23.81
C GLU A 163 2.44 4.83 -23.88
N SER A 164 2.85 3.90 -24.73
CA SER A 164 2.18 2.60 -24.87
C SER A 164 2.86 1.52 -24.02
N GLY A 165 2.11 0.47 -23.65
CA GLY A 165 2.63 -0.72 -22.97
C GLY A 165 2.28 -0.79 -21.48
N TRP A 166 1.83 0.30 -20.87
CA TRP A 166 1.33 0.30 -19.50
C TRP A 166 0.00 -0.47 -19.37
N GLU A 167 -0.76 -0.62 -20.45
CA GLU A 167 -2.04 -1.32 -20.46
C GLU A 167 -1.90 -2.80 -20.12
N ALA A 168 -0.75 -3.41 -20.42
CA ALA A 168 -0.42 -4.78 -20.04
C ALA A 168 -0.05 -4.94 -18.56
N LYS A 169 0.22 -3.83 -17.86
CA LYS A 169 0.63 -3.80 -16.45
C LYS A 169 -0.55 -3.63 -15.48
N VAL A 170 -1.76 -3.46 -16.00
CA VAL A 170 -2.99 -3.28 -15.23
C VAL A 170 -4.11 -4.18 -15.77
N PRO A 171 -5.16 -4.46 -14.99
CA PRO A 171 -6.33 -5.15 -15.53
C PRO A 171 -6.92 -4.40 -16.74
N SER A 172 -7.36 -5.11 -17.77
CA SER A 172 -7.89 -4.51 -19.01
C SER A 172 -8.97 -3.46 -18.74
N LYS A 173 -9.90 -3.77 -17.82
CA LYS A 173 -10.96 -2.86 -17.39
C LYS A 173 -10.42 -1.52 -16.85
N VAL A 174 -9.27 -1.53 -16.18
CA VAL A 174 -8.61 -0.31 -15.68
C VAL A 174 -8.03 0.48 -16.85
N ALA A 175 -7.35 -0.18 -17.78
CA ALA A 175 -6.79 0.47 -18.95
C ALA A 175 -7.87 1.14 -19.81
N ASP A 176 -8.98 0.45 -20.04
CA ASP A 176 -10.13 0.98 -20.78
C ASP A 176 -10.71 2.22 -20.08
N LEU A 177 -10.89 2.15 -18.75
CA LEU A 177 -11.47 3.24 -17.96
C LEU A 177 -10.58 4.49 -17.90
N ILE A 178 -9.26 4.31 -17.76
CA ILE A 178 -8.29 5.41 -17.81
C ILE A 178 -8.38 6.14 -19.15
N LYS A 179 -8.48 5.39 -20.26
CA LYS A 179 -8.58 5.96 -21.61
C LYS A 179 -9.91 6.64 -21.86
N GLU A 180 -11.02 5.98 -21.52
CA GLU A 180 -12.39 6.47 -21.73
C GLU A 180 -12.63 7.80 -20.98
N LYS A 181 -12.17 7.87 -19.72
CA LYS A 181 -12.43 9.02 -18.84
C LYS A 181 -11.26 9.99 -18.74
N CYS A 182 -10.17 9.73 -19.47
CA CYS A 182 -8.95 10.53 -19.45
C CYS A 182 -8.39 10.71 -18.02
N LEU A 183 -8.47 9.65 -17.20
CA LEU A 183 -8.02 9.68 -15.81
C LEU A 183 -6.50 9.88 -15.73
N PHE A 184 -6.02 10.40 -14.60
CA PHE A 184 -4.62 10.66 -14.29
C PHE A 184 -3.91 11.59 -15.29
N GLY A 185 -4.68 12.40 -16.02
CA GLY A 185 -4.16 13.29 -17.06
C GLY A 185 -3.80 12.56 -18.37
N TYR A 186 -4.39 11.39 -18.64
CA TYR A 186 -4.20 10.70 -19.91
C TYR A 186 -4.56 11.63 -21.09
N PRO A 187 -3.70 11.75 -22.12
CA PRO A 187 -3.87 12.75 -23.17
C PRO A 187 -5.15 12.53 -23.98
N VAL A 188 -5.97 13.58 -24.05
CA VAL A 188 -7.19 13.61 -24.86
C VAL A 188 -6.80 13.71 -26.33
N GLN A 189 -7.17 12.72 -27.15
CA GLN A 189 -7.17 12.92 -28.60
C GLN A 189 -8.29 13.92 -28.95
N ARG A 190 -7.92 15.18 -29.19
CA ARG A 190 -8.83 16.12 -29.85
C ARG A 190 -9.03 15.64 -31.28
N MET A 191 -10.20 15.07 -31.58
CA MET A 191 -10.65 14.97 -32.96
C MET A 191 -10.98 16.38 -33.43
N GLU A 192 -10.04 17.04 -34.10
CA GLU A 192 -10.32 18.24 -34.87
C GLU A 192 -11.16 17.82 -36.07
N PHE A 193 -12.46 18.11 -36.02
CA PHE A 193 -13.30 18.03 -37.20
C PHE A 193 -12.94 19.24 -38.08
N GLU A 194 -12.17 19.01 -39.14
CA GLU A 194 -12.08 19.96 -40.25
C GLU A 194 -13.46 20.02 -40.92
N TYR A 195 -14.12 21.18 -40.78
CA TYR A 195 -15.36 21.51 -41.49
C TYR A 195 -15.06 22.08 -42.88
#